data_AF-A0A819RQZ9-F1
#
_entry.id   AF-A0A819RQZ9-F1
#
_cell.length_a   1.000
_cell.length_b   1.000
_cell.length_c   1.000
_cell.angle_alpha   90.00
_cell.angle_beta   90.00
_cell.angle_gamma   90.00
#
_symmetry.space_group_name_H-M   'P 1'
#
loop_
_entity.id
_entity.type
_entity.pdbx_description
1 polymer ?
#
loop_
_entity_poly.entity_id
_entity_poly.type
_entity_poly.pdbx_seq_one_letter_code
_entity_poly.pdbx_strand_id
1 'polypeptide(L)'
;VTVSRFSPNDKIPLNLRESRFHNRPMLSTCFHCSYCFDRLETVRLKIASFSHTELNIPKYHDQKYIIDCFRNGKDLYDRHGVRFRHVNINKIELPRLVQVKRERFMYMLDRSSPNAGFRDV
;
A
#
# COMPACT_ATOMS: atom_id res chain seq x y z
N VAL A 1 7.55 -32.27 2.14
CA VAL A 1 6.87 -30.95 2.02
C VAL A 1 5.52 -31.07 2.71
N THR A 2 5.34 -30.43 3.86
CA THR A 2 4.06 -30.45 4.59
C THR A 2 3.12 -29.46 3.92
N VAL A 3 2.06 -29.94 3.30
CA VAL A 3 1.07 -29.09 2.63
C VAL A 3 0.01 -28.71 3.66
N SER A 4 0.10 -27.50 4.19
CA SER A 4 -0.95 -26.93 5.03
C SER A 4 -2.19 -26.69 4.17
N ARG A 5 -3.32 -27.32 4.53
CA ARG A 5 -4.61 -27.05 3.91
C ARG A 5 -5.30 -25.95 4.68
N PHE A 6 -5.63 -24.85 4.01
CA PHE A 6 -6.47 -23.77 4.55
C PHE A 6 -7.76 -23.73 3.76
N SER A 7 -8.88 -23.55 4.45
CA SER A 7 -10.17 -23.32 3.80
C SER A 7 -10.23 -21.87 3.31
N PRO A 8 -10.93 -21.59 2.21
CA PRO A 8 -11.24 -20.22 1.82
C PRO A 8 -11.88 -19.48 3.01
N ASN A 9 -11.33 -18.32 3.37
CA ASN A 9 -11.73 -17.45 4.50
C ASN A 9 -11.28 -17.88 5.90
N ASP A 10 -10.47 -18.93 6.06
CA ASP A 10 -9.82 -19.18 7.35
C ASP A 10 -8.90 -18.00 7.71
N LYS A 11 -8.94 -17.55 8.98
CA LYS A 11 -8.02 -16.53 9.48
C LYS A 11 -6.59 -17.06 9.35
N ILE A 12 -5.87 -16.56 8.35
CA ILE A 12 -4.48 -16.91 8.13
C ILE A 12 -3.68 -16.51 9.38
N PRO A 13 -2.96 -17.44 10.02
CA PRO A 13 -2.11 -17.14 11.18
C PRO A 13 -1.15 -15.98 10.92
N LEU A 14 -1.00 -15.07 11.89
CA LEU A 14 -0.21 -13.84 11.73
C LEU A 14 1.24 -14.13 11.31
N ASN A 15 1.84 -15.21 11.81
CA ASN A 15 3.19 -15.64 11.46
C ASN A 15 3.36 -16.00 9.97
N LEU A 16 2.31 -16.49 9.29
CA LEU A 16 2.33 -16.73 7.84
C LEU A 16 2.25 -15.43 7.05
N ARG A 17 1.49 -14.43 7.54
CA ARG A 17 1.47 -13.06 6.98
C ARG A 17 2.81 -12.34 7.17
N GLU A 18 3.53 -12.70 8.22
CA GLU A 18 4.85 -12.18 8.58
C GLU A 18 6.02 -13.03 8.04
N SER A 19 5.75 -14.02 7.17
CA SER A 19 6.78 -14.91 6.59
C SER A 19 7.91 -14.17 5.86
N ARG A 20 7.66 -12.92 5.44
CA ARG A 20 8.65 -11.93 4.97
C ARG A 20 9.83 -11.68 5.94
N PHE A 21 9.68 -11.99 7.23
CA PHE A 21 10.77 -11.88 8.21
C PHE A 21 11.55 -13.19 8.40
N HIS A 22 11.06 -14.32 7.88
CA HIS A 22 11.62 -15.66 8.12
C HIS A 22 12.13 -16.36 6.86
N ASN A 23 11.68 -15.96 5.67
CA ASN A 23 12.10 -16.55 4.40
C ASN A 23 13.08 -15.62 3.65
N ARG A 24 14.10 -16.20 2.98
CA ARG A 24 15.00 -15.44 2.10
C ARG A 24 14.20 -14.91 0.90
N PRO A 25 14.08 -13.59 0.70
CA PRO A 25 13.40 -13.06 -0.47
C PRO A 25 14.20 -13.41 -1.73
N MET A 26 13.52 -13.84 -2.79
CA MET A 26 14.13 -13.89 -4.12
C MET A 26 14.49 -12.45 -4.53
N LEU A 27 15.79 -12.18 -4.67
CA LEU A 27 16.28 -10.85 -4.99
C LEU A 27 15.68 -10.36 -6.31
N SER A 28 15.23 -9.10 -6.32
CA SER A 28 14.70 -8.40 -7.50
C SER A 28 13.41 -8.96 -8.11
N THR A 29 12.70 -9.83 -7.41
CA THR A 29 11.37 -10.33 -7.82
C THR A 29 10.33 -10.02 -6.73
N CYS A 30 9.05 -9.95 -7.08
CA CYS A 30 7.94 -9.72 -6.13
C CYS A 30 7.75 -8.30 -5.55
N PHE A 31 8.27 -7.25 -6.19
CA PHE A 31 7.85 -5.88 -5.86
C PHE A 31 6.42 -5.65 -6.32
N HIS A 32 5.48 -5.71 -5.39
CA HIS A 32 4.08 -5.39 -5.64
C HIS A 32 3.74 -4.08 -4.92
N CYS A 33 3.13 -3.13 -5.61
CA CYS A 33 2.56 -1.96 -4.94
C CYS A 33 1.09 -2.25 -4.60
N SER A 34 0.81 -2.56 -3.33
CA SER A 34 -0.56 -2.85 -2.90
C SER A 34 -1.49 -1.63 -2.92
N TYR A 35 -0.96 -0.40 -2.82
CA TYR A 35 -1.73 0.83 -2.55
C TYR A 35 -1.39 1.99 -3.50
N CYS A 36 -0.86 1.74 -4.70
CA CYS A 36 -0.56 2.78 -5.69
C CYS A 36 -1.80 3.23 -6.47
N PHE A 37 -2.78 3.85 -5.79
CA PHE A 37 -4.01 4.33 -6.41
C PHE A 37 -4.08 5.86 -6.47
N ASP A 38 -4.69 6.39 -7.52
CA ASP A 38 -4.92 7.82 -7.73
C ASP A 38 -6.26 8.31 -7.18
N ARG A 39 -7.07 7.40 -6.61
CA ARG A 39 -8.39 7.67 -6.03
C ARG A 39 -8.46 7.12 -4.61
N LEU A 40 -9.03 7.91 -3.71
CA LEU A 40 -9.28 7.52 -2.32
C LEU A 40 -10.34 6.42 -2.25
N GLU A 41 -11.34 6.46 -3.13
CA GLU A 41 -12.38 5.43 -3.15
C GLU A 41 -11.81 4.05 -3.50
N THR A 42 -10.81 3.98 -4.38
CA THR A 42 -10.12 2.71 -4.68
C THR A 42 -9.35 2.18 -3.47
N VAL A 43 -8.81 3.07 -2.61
CA VAL A 43 -8.17 2.66 -1.35
C VAL A 43 -9.22 2.05 -0.41
N ARG A 44 -10.38 2.70 -0.25
CA ARG A 44 -11.49 2.19 0.58
C ARG A 44 -12.01 0.86 0.08
N LEU A 45 -12.23 0.72 -1.22
CA LEU A 45 -12.65 -0.53 -1.85
C LEU A 45 -11.65 -1.65 -1.55
N LYS A 46 -10.35 -1.36 -1.60
CA LYS A 46 -9.32 -2.33 -1.26
C LYS A 46 -9.35 -2.71 0.23
N ILE A 47 -9.53 -1.75 1.14
CA ILE A 47 -9.67 -2.03 2.58
C ILE A 47 -10.90 -2.92 2.83
N ALA A 48 -12.01 -2.65 2.14
CA ALA A 48 -13.24 -3.44 2.23
C ALA A 48 -13.16 -4.83 1.58
N SER A 49 -12.06 -5.15 0.87
CA SER A 49 -11.92 -6.44 0.18
C SER A 49 -11.80 -7.61 1.16
N PHE A 50 -12.22 -8.79 0.71
CA PHE A 50 -12.29 -10.02 1.52
C PHE A 50 -10.98 -10.39 2.22
N SER A 51 -9.83 -10.02 1.64
CA SER A 51 -8.50 -10.29 2.19
C SER A 51 -8.17 -9.49 3.46
N HIS A 52 -8.99 -8.49 3.79
CA HIS A 52 -8.75 -7.53 4.87
C HIS A 52 -9.96 -7.35 5.78
N THR A 53 -10.83 -8.37 5.90
CA THR A 53 -12.06 -8.27 6.71
C THR A 53 -11.79 -7.85 8.16
N GLU A 54 -10.70 -8.30 8.76
CA GLU A 54 -10.28 -7.90 10.12
C GLU A 54 -9.76 -6.46 10.22
N LEU A 55 -9.36 -5.87 9.09
CA LEU A 55 -8.91 -4.49 8.97
C LEU A 55 -10.00 -3.61 8.33
N ASN A 56 -11.20 -4.13 8.09
CA ASN A 56 -12.31 -3.37 7.54
C ASN A 56 -13.06 -2.62 8.67
N ILE A 57 -12.37 -1.67 9.31
CA ILE A 57 -12.91 -0.88 10.44
C ILE A 57 -13.05 0.61 10.08
N PRO A 58 -13.99 1.35 10.69
CA PRO A 58 -14.29 2.74 10.31
C PRO A 58 -13.07 3.67 10.27
N LYS A 59 -12.13 3.48 11.20
CA LYS A 59 -10.88 4.25 11.28
C LYS A 59 -10.10 4.25 9.96
N TYR A 60 -9.96 3.09 9.33
CA TYR A 60 -9.15 2.96 8.11
C TYR A 60 -9.88 3.46 6.86
N HIS A 61 -11.19 3.69 6.95
CA HIS A 61 -11.99 4.32 5.89
C HIS A 61 -12.05 5.85 6.01
N ASP A 62 -11.64 6.42 7.14
CA ASP A 62 -11.67 7.86 7.34
C ASP A 62 -10.77 8.58 6.33
N GLN A 63 -11.33 9.57 5.65
CA GLN A 63 -10.64 10.29 4.58
C GLN A 63 -9.41 11.03 5.09
N LYS A 64 -9.53 11.70 6.25
CA LYS A 64 -8.44 12.49 6.81
C LYS A 64 -7.30 11.57 7.23
N TYR A 65 -7.63 10.41 7.82
CA TYR A 65 -6.67 9.37 8.17
C TYR A 65 -5.93 8.82 6.93
N ILE A 66 -6.65 8.46 5.86
CA ILE A 66 -6.02 7.96 4.62
C ILE A 66 -5.07 9.03 4.03
N ILE A 67 -5.52 10.28 3.92
CA ILE A 67 -4.71 11.38 3.39
C ILE A 67 -3.45 11.58 4.24
N ASP A 68 -3.59 11.61 5.57
CA ASP A 68 -2.46 11.73 6.50
C ASP A 68 -1.47 10.57 6.33
N CYS A 69 -1.95 9.34 6.16
CA CYS A 69 -1.09 8.19 5.95
C CYS A 69 -0.27 8.30 4.66
N PHE A 70 -0.93 8.60 3.54
CA PHE A 70 -0.27 8.70 2.24
C PHE A 70 0.68 9.89 2.15
N ARG A 71 0.32 11.03 2.74
CA ARG A 71 1.12 12.26 2.70
C ARG A 71 2.36 12.18 3.59
N ASN A 72 2.26 11.50 4.72
CA ASN A 72 3.30 11.47 5.74
C ASN A 72 4.01 10.10 5.84
N GLY A 73 3.75 9.18 4.91
CA GLY A 73 4.38 7.86 4.88
C GLY A 73 4.07 7.00 6.10
N LYS A 74 2.88 7.13 6.70
CA LYS A 74 2.44 6.29 7.82
C LYS A 74 1.85 4.98 7.29
N ASP A 75 1.90 3.94 8.11
CA ASP A 75 1.24 2.69 7.79
C ASP A 75 -0.28 2.83 7.91
N LEU A 76 -1.01 2.46 6.87
CA LEU A 76 -2.48 2.54 6.81
C LEU A 76 -3.18 1.66 7.87
N TYR A 77 -2.46 0.69 8.44
CA TYR A 77 -2.99 -0.25 9.42
C TYR A 77 -2.30 -0.12 10.79
N ASP A 78 -1.56 0.98 11.02
CA ASP A 78 -0.83 1.28 12.25
C ASP A 78 0.06 0.12 12.77
N ARG A 79 0.63 -0.69 11.86
CA ARG A 79 1.55 -1.75 12.26
C ARG A 79 2.81 -1.12 12.85
N HIS A 80 3.13 -1.51 14.07
CA HIS A 80 4.26 -0.97 14.82
C HIS A 80 5.57 -1.13 14.01
N GLY A 81 6.36 -0.05 13.94
CA GLY A 81 7.63 -0.03 13.23
C GLY A 81 7.55 0.08 11.71
N VAL A 82 6.35 0.11 11.11
CA VAL A 82 6.20 0.28 9.65
C VAL A 82 6.07 1.77 9.31
N ARG A 83 7.06 2.31 8.61
CA ARG A 83 7.03 3.67 8.04
C ARG A 83 7.62 3.67 6.63
N PHE A 84 7.07 4.52 5.78
CA PHE A 84 7.53 4.75 4.43
C PHE A 84 8.32 6.06 4.36
N ARG A 85 9.41 6.04 3.61
CA ARG A 85 10.26 7.21 3.40
C ARG A 85 9.98 7.81 2.02
N HIS A 86 9.86 9.13 1.95
CA HIS A 86 9.85 9.83 0.67
C HIS A 86 11.19 9.66 -0.05
N VAL A 87 11.13 9.26 -1.31
CA VAL A 87 12.30 9.09 -2.17
C VAL A 87 12.45 10.33 -3.04
N ASN A 88 13.67 10.84 -3.18
CA ASN A 88 13.94 11.93 -4.11
C ASN A 88 13.89 11.39 -5.54
N ILE A 89 12.82 11.74 -6.26
CA ILE A 89 12.57 11.27 -7.63
C ILE A 89 13.65 11.70 -8.64
N ASN A 90 14.41 12.76 -8.37
CA ASN A 90 15.49 13.23 -9.26
C ASN A 90 16.78 12.40 -9.09
N LYS A 91 16.82 11.51 -8.08
CA LYS A 91 17.97 10.63 -7.79
C LYS A 91 17.68 9.16 -8.13
N ILE A 92 16.57 8.87 -8.79
CA ILE A 92 16.17 7.51 -9.16
C ILE A 92 15.77 7.44 -10.63
N GLU A 93 15.98 6.28 -11.23
CA GLU A 93 15.48 6.00 -12.58
C GLU A 93 13.99 5.66 -12.52
N LEU A 94 13.19 6.36 -13.32
CA LEU A 94 11.75 6.13 -13.43
C LEU A 94 11.44 5.34 -14.71
N PRO A 95 10.41 4.47 -14.73
CA PRO A 95 9.97 3.85 -15.98
C PRO A 95 9.62 4.90 -17.05
N ARG A 96 10.03 4.68 -18.31
CA ARG A 96 9.83 5.64 -19.42
C ARG A 96 8.37 6.13 -19.55
N LEU A 97 7.40 5.24 -19.33
CA LEU A 97 5.98 5.59 -19.37
C LEU A 97 5.61 6.64 -18.31
N VAL A 98 6.18 6.53 -17.11
CA VAL A 98 5.97 7.48 -16.00
C VAL A 98 6.63 8.82 -16.31
N GLN A 99 7.81 8.80 -16.94
CA GLN A 99 8.50 10.02 -17.37
C GLN A 99 7.69 10.79 -18.43
N VAL A 100 7.23 10.10 -19.48
CA VAL A 100 6.47 10.71 -20.59
C VAL A 100 5.09 11.17 -20.14
N LYS A 101 4.40 10.40 -19.30
CA LYS A 101 3.03 10.72 -18.82
C LYS A 101 3.04 11.21 -17.38
N ARG A 102 3.96 12.13 -17.07
CA ARG A 102 4.21 12.60 -15.69
C ARG A 102 2.96 13.11 -14.99
N GLU A 103 2.15 13.92 -15.66
CA GLU A 103 0.89 14.43 -15.11
C GLU A 103 -0.08 13.32 -14.73
N ARG A 104 -0.22 12.29 -15.59
CA ARG A 104 -1.06 11.12 -15.30
C ARG A 104 -0.59 10.37 -14.05
N PHE A 105 0.70 10.32 -13.80
CA PHE A 105 1.29 9.55 -12.71
C PHE A 105 1.78 10.41 -11.54
N MET A 106 1.36 11.68 -11.46
CA MET A 106 1.84 12.59 -10.42
C MET A 106 1.61 12.04 -9.01
N TYR A 107 0.48 11.37 -8.79
CA TYR A 107 0.15 10.69 -7.53
C TYR A 107 1.17 9.61 -7.12
N MET A 108 1.96 9.04 -8.04
CA MET A 108 3.03 8.09 -7.69
C MET A 108 4.34 8.80 -7.36
N LEU A 109 4.53 10.00 -7.89
CA LEU A 109 5.79 10.75 -7.83
C LEU A 109 5.82 11.72 -6.66
N ASP A 110 4.68 12.31 -6.33
CA ASP A 110 4.54 13.26 -5.25
C ASP A 110 3.16 13.14 -4.58
N ARG A 111 3.18 12.99 -3.25
CA ARG A 111 2.01 12.89 -2.37
C ARG A 111 1.93 14.06 -1.39
N SER A 112 2.75 15.11 -1.57
CA SER A 112 2.88 16.21 -0.62
C SER A 112 1.69 17.16 -0.58
N SER A 113 0.84 17.16 -1.62
CA SER A 113 -0.34 18.03 -1.72
C SER A 113 -1.31 17.81 -0.56
N PRO A 114 -2.18 18.79 -0.23
CA PRO A 114 -3.15 18.67 0.86
C PRO A 114 -4.08 17.45 0.74
N ASN A 115 -4.40 17.03 -0.49
CA ASN A 115 -5.22 15.84 -0.78
C ASN A 115 -4.38 14.59 -1.10
N ALA A 116 -3.07 14.61 -0.83
CA ALA A 116 -2.15 13.52 -1.12
C ALA A 116 -2.23 12.99 -2.57
N GLY A 117 -2.50 13.86 -3.55
CA GLY A 117 -2.58 13.51 -4.96
C GLY A 117 -3.77 12.63 -5.36
N PHE A 118 -4.78 12.48 -4.49
CA PHE A 118 -6.04 11.82 -4.85
C PHE A 118 -6.88 12.71 -5.77
N ARG A 119 -7.49 12.14 -6.80
CA ARG A 119 -8.26 12.89 -7.82
C ARG A 119 -9.72 13.13 -7.44
N ASP A 120 -10.21 12.39 -6.47
CA ASP A 120 -11.60 12.37 -6.00
C ASP A 120 -11.76 13.05 -4.63
N VAL A 121 -10.77 13.88 -4.25
CA VAL A 121 -10.73 14.71 -3.03
C VAL A 121 -10.42 16.14 -3.40
#